data_AF-A0A7W1F6L7-F1
#
_entry.id   AF-A0A7W1F6L7-F1
#
_cell.length_a   1.000
_cell.length_b   1.000
_cell.length_c   1.000
_cell.angle_alpha   90.00
_cell.angle_beta   90.00
_cell.angle_gamma   90.00
#
_symmetry.space_group_name_H-M   'P 1'
#
loop_
_entity.id
_entity.type
_entity.pdbx_description
1 polymer ?
#
loop_
_entity_poly.entity_id
_entity_poly.type
_entity_poly.pdbx_seq_one_letter_code
_entity_poly.pdbx_strand_id
1 'polypeptide(L)'
;MVQPTPFDRLLQEVSQQAARDPLGAFARLDELHGKSLTADDVVRLGALAVHLGAAGLGRWQETALFQHRLLEHPGVAADEGARRSLFRGLAVVMRCAGDSAAADKAIAKGATTQSEQCRLAVMSAQTLAARGRFADCLPYLRETTELLNGLPAGDEVVAHCASIAANLARLAEGQLRLGQDLVGAATGALVAASIVQGDWRRHHRALYQRG
;
A
#
# COMPACT_ATOMS: atom_id res chain seq x y z
N MET A 1 -8.82 9.95 -31.46
CA MET A 1 -8.64 8.77 -30.59
C MET A 1 -7.24 8.24 -30.83
N VAL A 2 -6.34 8.31 -29.84
CA VAL A 2 -5.00 7.70 -29.94
C VAL A 2 -5.18 6.20 -29.75
N GLN A 3 -4.66 5.39 -30.67
CA GLN A 3 -4.75 3.93 -30.54
C GLN A 3 -3.81 3.42 -29.44
N PRO A 4 -4.25 2.48 -28.59
CA PRO A 4 -3.42 1.92 -27.54
C PRO A 4 -2.26 1.14 -28.14
N THR A 5 -1.06 1.38 -27.60
CA THR A 5 0.17 0.70 -27.97
C THR A 5 0.07 -0.80 -27.64
N PRO A 6 0.92 -1.65 -28.24
CA PRO A 6 0.97 -3.07 -27.88
C PRO A 6 1.26 -3.28 -26.38
N PHE A 7 2.09 -2.43 -25.77
CA PHE A 7 2.37 -2.48 -24.34
C PHE A 7 1.13 -2.13 -23.51
N ASP A 8 0.37 -1.10 -23.90
CA ASP A 8 -0.86 -0.70 -23.20
C ASP A 8 -1.87 -1.85 -23.08
N ARG A 9 -2.02 -2.62 -24.17
CA ARG A 9 -2.94 -3.77 -24.21
C ARG A 9 -2.48 -4.86 -23.26
N LEU A 10 -1.19 -5.21 -23.28
CA LEU A 10 -0.62 -6.21 -22.39
C LEU A 10 -0.71 -5.79 -20.93
N LEU A 11 -0.42 -4.53 -20.62
CA LEU A 11 -0.54 -3.99 -19.27
C LEU A 11 -2.00 -4.04 -18.78
N GLN A 12 -2.96 -3.71 -19.66
CA GLN A 12 -4.38 -3.80 -19.36
C GLN A 12 -4.83 -5.26 -19.14
N GLU A 13 -4.37 -6.20 -19.96
CA GLU A 13 -4.64 -7.64 -19.80
C GLU A 13 -4.13 -8.15 -18.45
N VAL A 14 -2.89 -7.84 -18.08
CA VAL A 14 -2.32 -8.25 -16.78
C VAL A 14 -3.07 -7.59 -15.62
N SER A 15 -3.47 -6.32 -15.77
CA SER A 15 -4.27 -5.62 -14.77
C SER A 15 -5.66 -6.24 -14.57
N GLN A 16 -6.30 -6.70 -15.65
CA GLN A 16 -7.57 -7.43 -15.57
C GLN A 16 -7.39 -8.82 -14.97
N GLN A 17 -6.30 -9.51 -15.31
CA GLN A 17 -5.96 -10.80 -14.72
C GLN A 17 -5.75 -10.68 -13.20
N ALA A 18 -5.12 -9.59 -12.74
CA ALA A 18 -4.85 -9.36 -11.32
C ALA A 18 -6.10 -9.40 -10.43
N ALA A 19 -7.27 -9.03 -10.96
CA ALA A 19 -8.54 -9.09 -10.23
C ALA A 19 -9.04 -10.53 -9.99
N ARG A 20 -8.59 -11.50 -10.80
CA ARG A 20 -9.01 -12.92 -10.72
C ARG A 20 -7.91 -13.81 -10.17
N ASP A 21 -6.67 -13.55 -10.58
CA ASP A 21 -5.48 -14.29 -10.24
C ASP A 21 -4.30 -13.31 -10.06
N PRO A 22 -4.17 -12.71 -8.86
CA PRO A 22 -3.11 -11.76 -8.58
C PRO A 22 -1.72 -12.40 -8.60
N LEU A 23 -1.61 -13.68 -8.25
CA LEU A 23 -0.33 -14.41 -8.27
C LEU A 23 0.15 -14.64 -9.71
N GLY A 24 -0.72 -15.13 -10.60
CA GLY A 24 -0.40 -15.31 -12.00
C GLY A 24 -0.14 -13.97 -12.72
N ALA A 25 -0.88 -12.92 -12.38
CA ALA A 25 -0.58 -11.58 -12.89
C ALA A 25 0.81 -11.10 -12.45
N PHE A 26 1.22 -11.39 -11.20
CA PHE A 26 2.54 -11.00 -10.69
C PHE A 26 3.67 -11.77 -11.38
N ALA A 27 3.44 -13.05 -11.69
CA ALA A 27 4.39 -13.86 -12.46
C ALA A 27 4.63 -13.33 -13.89
N ARG A 28 3.69 -12.57 -14.46
CA ARG A 28 3.81 -11.97 -15.79
C ARG A 28 4.57 -10.64 -15.81
N LEU A 29 5.02 -10.11 -14.67
CA LEU A 29 5.79 -8.87 -14.63
C LEU A 29 7.10 -8.96 -15.41
N ASP A 30 7.74 -10.13 -15.44
CA ASP A 30 8.96 -10.37 -16.22
C ASP A 30 8.71 -10.33 -17.74
N GLU A 31 7.56 -10.84 -18.18
CA GLU A 31 7.13 -10.74 -19.57
C GLU A 31 6.96 -9.27 -19.98
N LEU A 32 6.28 -8.48 -19.14
CA LEU A 32 6.08 -7.06 -19.37
C LEU A 32 7.40 -6.28 -19.35
N HIS A 33 8.32 -6.62 -18.45
CA HIS A 33 9.64 -6.03 -18.38
C HIS A 33 10.38 -6.19 -19.72
N GLY A 34 10.39 -7.39 -20.30
CA GLY A 34 11.04 -7.64 -21.59
C GLY A 34 10.39 -6.91 -22.78
N LYS A 35 9.16 -6.45 -22.63
CA LYS A 35 8.38 -5.74 -23.66
C LYS A 35 8.30 -4.22 -23.44
N SER A 36 8.85 -3.73 -22.33
CA SER A 36 8.90 -2.30 -22.00
C SER A 36 9.97 -1.64 -22.86
N LEU A 37 9.63 -0.59 -23.61
CA LEU A 37 10.59 0.06 -24.51
C LEU A 37 10.89 1.50 -24.10
N THR A 38 9.92 2.18 -23.51
CA THR A 38 10.03 3.59 -23.14
C THR A 38 10.15 3.78 -21.63
N ALA A 39 10.64 4.94 -21.20
CA ALA A 39 10.69 5.31 -19.79
C ALA A 39 9.29 5.25 -19.15
N ASP A 40 8.27 5.71 -19.88
CA ASP A 40 6.89 5.72 -19.43
C ASP A 40 6.31 4.29 -19.25
N ASP A 41 6.63 3.36 -20.15
CA ASP A 41 6.25 1.94 -19.98
C ASP A 41 6.83 1.37 -18.69
N VAL A 42 8.11 1.64 -18.42
CA VAL A 42 8.83 1.15 -17.24
C VAL A 42 8.24 1.76 -15.96
N VAL A 43 7.90 3.05 -15.95
CA VAL A 43 7.24 3.68 -14.80
C VAL A 43 5.87 3.07 -14.54
N ARG A 44 5.06 2.88 -15.59
CA ARG A 44 3.73 2.25 -15.47
C ARG A 44 3.83 0.80 -14.99
N LEU A 45 4.83 0.06 -15.46
CA LEU A 45 5.14 -1.28 -14.97
C LEU A 45 5.56 -1.28 -13.50
N GLY A 46 6.39 -0.34 -13.07
CA GLY A 46 6.80 -0.18 -11.68
C GLY A 46 5.62 0.13 -10.75
N ALA A 47 4.70 0.99 -11.19
CA ALA A 47 3.47 1.28 -10.45
C ALA A 47 2.57 0.04 -10.31
N LEU A 48 2.39 -0.73 -11.40
CA LEU A 48 1.65 -1.99 -11.37
C LEU A 48 2.29 -3.01 -10.42
N ALA A 49 3.62 -3.15 -10.46
CA ALA A 49 4.34 -4.07 -9.59
C ALA A 49 4.17 -3.72 -8.11
N VAL A 50 4.23 -2.44 -7.73
CA VAL A 50 3.98 -1.99 -6.35
C VAL A 50 2.53 -2.24 -5.93
N HIS A 51 1.57 -1.95 -6.80
CA HIS A 51 0.16 -2.21 -6.50
C HIS A 51 -0.11 -3.71 -6.28
N LEU A 52 0.37 -4.54 -7.19
CA LEU A 52 0.09 -5.97 -7.18
C LEU A 52 0.90 -6.72 -6.11
N GLY A 53 2.23 -6.56 -6.16
CA GLY A 53 3.15 -7.28 -5.29
C GLY A 53 3.11 -6.79 -3.86
N ALA A 54 3.08 -5.47 -3.66
CA ALA A 54 3.10 -4.87 -2.33
C ALA A 54 1.68 -4.81 -1.75
N ALA A 55 0.79 -4.01 -2.34
CA ALA A 55 -0.54 -3.77 -1.76
C ALA A 55 -1.45 -5.01 -1.83
N GLY A 56 -1.42 -5.76 -2.93
CA GLY A 56 -2.21 -6.99 -3.08
C GLY A 56 -1.63 -8.18 -2.32
N LEU A 57 -0.39 -8.56 -2.64
CA LEU A 57 0.18 -9.85 -2.24
C LEU A 57 1.07 -9.79 -0.98
N GLY A 58 1.56 -8.62 -0.58
CA GLY A 58 2.53 -8.48 0.52
C GLY A 58 3.92 -9.08 0.22
N ARG A 59 4.28 -9.25 -1.05
CA ARG A 59 5.58 -9.76 -1.52
C ARG A 59 6.62 -8.63 -1.58
N TRP A 60 6.91 -8.04 -0.42
CA TRP A 60 7.72 -6.82 -0.32
C TRP A 60 9.11 -6.98 -0.93
N GLN A 61 9.83 -8.02 -0.53
CA GLN A 61 11.21 -8.26 -0.97
C GLN A 61 11.29 -8.46 -2.48
N GLU A 62 10.38 -9.23 -3.05
CA GLU A 62 10.38 -9.51 -4.49
C GLU A 62 9.97 -8.29 -5.31
N THR A 63 9.01 -7.51 -4.81
CA THR A 63 8.61 -6.24 -5.44
C THR A 63 9.77 -5.25 -5.42
N ALA A 64 10.54 -5.21 -4.32
CA ALA A 64 11.74 -4.40 -4.22
C ALA A 64 12.83 -4.84 -5.20
N LEU A 65 13.10 -6.14 -5.31
CA LEU A 65 14.05 -6.68 -6.30
C LEU A 65 13.62 -6.34 -7.73
N PHE A 66 12.33 -6.45 -8.03
CA PHE A 66 11.79 -6.06 -9.33
C PHE A 66 11.95 -4.57 -9.60
N GLN A 67 11.70 -3.70 -8.61
CA GLN A 67 11.94 -2.25 -8.74
C GLN A 67 13.42 -1.93 -8.99
N HIS A 68 14.34 -2.64 -8.34
CA HIS A 68 15.77 -2.50 -8.62
C HIS A 68 16.12 -2.87 -10.06
N ARG A 69 15.54 -3.94 -10.60
CA ARG A 69 15.71 -4.30 -12.02
C ARG A 69 15.14 -3.23 -12.97
N LEU A 70 13.98 -2.65 -12.64
CA LEU A 70 13.43 -1.55 -13.44
C LEU A 70 14.34 -0.32 -13.44
N LEU A 71 15.04 -0.03 -12.33
CA LEU A 71 16.03 1.05 -12.26
C LEU A 71 17.28 0.80 -13.13
N GLU A 72 17.55 -0.46 -13.48
CA GLU A 72 18.62 -0.87 -14.41
C GLU A 72 18.12 -0.96 -15.86
N HIS A 73 16.83 -0.76 -16.11
CA HIS A 73 16.24 -0.91 -17.43
C HIS A 73 16.79 0.17 -18.41
N PRO A 74 17.23 -0.22 -19.63
CA PRO A 74 17.79 0.73 -20.60
C PRO A 74 16.87 1.91 -20.91
N GLY A 75 15.55 1.65 -20.97
CA GLY A 75 14.52 2.65 -21.23
C GLY A 75 14.43 3.79 -20.20
N VAL A 76 15.01 3.64 -18.99
CA VAL A 76 15.05 4.71 -17.97
C VAL A 76 16.46 5.20 -17.66
N ALA A 77 17.50 4.66 -18.32
CA ALA A 77 18.89 4.96 -17.97
C ALA A 77 19.21 6.47 -18.07
N ALA A 78 18.64 7.16 -19.05
CA ALA A 78 18.81 8.60 -19.26
C ALA A 78 17.64 9.46 -18.72
N ASP A 79 16.59 8.85 -18.17
CA ASP A 79 15.38 9.55 -17.74
C ASP A 79 15.33 9.68 -16.21
N GLU A 80 15.80 10.82 -15.69
CA GLU A 80 15.82 11.07 -14.26
C GLU A 80 14.40 11.18 -13.66
N GLY A 81 13.40 11.61 -14.42
CA GLY A 81 12.01 11.69 -13.95
C GLY A 81 11.41 10.31 -13.71
N ALA A 82 11.65 9.39 -14.64
CA ALA A 82 11.26 7.99 -14.52
C ALA A 82 11.99 7.30 -13.36
N ARG A 83 13.30 7.51 -13.24
CA ARG A 83 14.11 6.95 -12.14
C ARG A 83 13.61 7.42 -10.77
N ARG A 84 13.32 8.72 -10.62
CA ARG A 84 12.72 9.26 -9.38
C ARG A 84 11.37 8.62 -9.06
N SER A 85 10.53 8.39 -10.08
CA SER A 85 9.25 7.71 -9.92
C SER A 85 9.40 6.26 -9.44
N LEU A 86 10.36 5.52 -9.99
CA LEU A 86 10.68 4.16 -9.55
C LEU A 86 11.23 4.16 -8.11
N PHE A 87 12.09 5.11 -7.75
CA PHE A 87 12.58 5.26 -6.38
C PHE A 87 11.46 5.57 -5.38
N ARG A 88 10.45 6.37 -5.75
CA ARG A 88 9.26 6.56 -4.90
C ARG A 88 8.50 5.26 -4.69
N GLY A 89 8.30 4.48 -5.73
CA GLY A 89 7.68 3.15 -5.63
C GLY A 89 8.47 2.21 -4.71
N LEU A 90 9.80 2.18 -4.86
CA LEU A 90 10.70 1.42 -3.99
C LEU A 90 10.61 1.88 -2.53
N ALA A 91 10.58 3.19 -2.29
CA ALA A 91 10.44 3.76 -0.95
C ALA A 91 9.13 3.33 -0.27
N VAL A 92 8.00 3.32 -0.99
CA VAL A 92 6.72 2.78 -0.47
C VAL A 92 6.89 1.33 -0.04
N VAL A 93 7.49 0.49 -0.89
CA VAL A 93 7.70 -0.93 -0.60
C VAL A 93 8.54 -1.11 0.66
N MET A 94 9.66 -0.39 0.78
CA MET A 94 10.57 -0.49 1.94
C MET A 94 9.93 0.01 3.24
N ARG A 95 9.20 1.14 3.18
CA ARG A 95 8.40 1.65 4.31
C ARG A 95 7.41 0.61 4.81
N CYS A 96 6.68 -0.02 3.89
CA CYS A 96 5.67 -1.03 4.23
C CYS A 96 6.28 -2.34 4.74
N ALA A 97 7.48 -2.69 4.28
CA ALA A 97 8.25 -3.83 4.74
C ALA A 97 8.85 -3.63 6.15
N GLY A 98 8.91 -2.38 6.64
CA GLY A 98 9.56 -2.04 7.90
C GLY A 98 11.08 -1.81 7.80
N ASP A 99 11.62 -1.71 6.58
CA ASP A 99 13.03 -1.39 6.36
C ASP A 99 13.21 0.13 6.19
N SER A 100 13.20 0.85 7.30
CA SER A 100 13.33 2.31 7.32
C SER A 100 14.66 2.77 6.71
N ALA A 101 15.75 2.05 6.93
CA ALA A 101 17.07 2.44 6.43
C ALA A 101 17.15 2.35 4.90
N ALA A 102 16.57 1.30 4.29
CA ALA A 102 16.47 1.22 2.83
C ALA A 102 15.47 2.23 2.27
N ALA A 103 14.36 2.47 2.97
CA ALA A 103 13.38 3.49 2.59
C ALA A 103 14.02 4.87 2.51
N ASP A 104 14.75 5.31 3.54
CA ASP A 104 15.39 6.64 3.58
C ASP A 104 16.34 6.86 2.40
N LYS A 105 17.11 5.82 2.03
CA LYS A 105 17.99 5.85 0.85
C LYS A 105 17.20 6.01 -0.45
N ALA A 106 16.05 5.35 -0.59
CA ALA A 106 15.20 5.47 -1.77
C ALA A 106 14.49 6.84 -1.81
N ILE A 107 14.05 7.35 -0.66
CA ILE A 107 13.42 8.67 -0.50
C ILE A 107 14.36 9.78 -0.95
N ALA A 108 15.61 9.75 -0.47
CA ALA A 108 16.63 10.73 -0.84
C ALA A 108 16.85 10.83 -2.36
N LYS A 109 16.55 9.76 -3.10
CA LYS A 109 16.67 9.72 -4.57
C LYS A 109 15.37 10.02 -5.29
N GLY A 110 14.22 9.68 -4.71
CA GLY A 110 12.91 9.72 -5.40
C GLY A 110 11.97 10.86 -5.00
N ALA A 111 12.09 11.40 -3.78
CA ALA A 111 11.15 12.38 -3.22
C ALA A 111 11.87 13.63 -2.72
N THR A 112 12.20 14.48 -3.68
CA THR A 112 13.02 15.70 -3.50
C THR A 112 12.20 16.92 -3.12
N THR A 113 10.90 16.93 -3.44
CA THR A 113 9.99 18.03 -3.10
C THR A 113 8.99 17.62 -2.03
N GLN A 114 8.42 18.61 -1.35
CA GLN A 114 7.36 18.38 -0.35
C GLN A 114 6.13 17.68 -0.96
N SER A 115 5.75 18.03 -2.20
CA SER A 115 4.63 17.38 -2.90
C SER A 115 4.94 15.89 -3.17
N GLU A 116 6.17 15.57 -3.57
CA GLU A 116 6.61 14.17 -3.77
C GLU A 116 6.64 13.38 -2.45
N GLN A 117 7.11 13.99 -1.37
CA GLN A 117 7.11 13.39 -0.03
C GLN A 117 5.67 13.16 0.48
N CYS A 118 4.77 14.11 0.25
CA CYS A 118 3.36 13.98 0.62
C CYS A 118 2.69 12.84 -0.12
N ARG A 119 2.93 12.74 -1.45
CA ARG A 119 2.45 11.61 -2.27
C ARG A 119 2.98 10.27 -1.74
N LEU A 120 4.26 10.21 -1.40
CA LEU A 120 4.89 9.01 -0.86
C LEU A 120 4.25 8.58 0.47
N ALA A 121 4.07 9.51 1.40
CA ALA A 121 3.48 9.25 2.72
C ALA A 121 2.06 8.68 2.58
N VAL A 122 1.21 9.34 1.79
CA VAL A 122 -0.18 8.90 1.62
C VAL A 122 -0.29 7.56 0.89
N MET A 123 0.58 7.30 -0.10
CA MET A 123 0.64 6.01 -0.76
C MET A 123 1.11 4.90 0.18
N SER A 124 2.07 5.17 1.08
CA SER A 124 2.50 4.20 2.10
C SER A 124 1.35 3.81 3.02
N ALA A 125 0.57 4.80 3.49
CA ALA A 125 -0.65 4.54 4.27
C ALA A 125 -1.68 3.71 3.49
N GLN A 126 -1.88 4.02 2.20
CA GLN A 126 -2.81 3.27 1.36
C GLN A 126 -2.38 1.81 1.16
N THR A 127 -1.10 1.57 0.87
CA THR A 127 -0.54 0.23 0.68
C THR A 127 -0.67 -0.63 1.93
N LEU A 128 -0.44 -0.07 3.12
CA LEU A 128 -0.63 -0.77 4.39
C LEU A 128 -2.10 -1.06 4.67
N ALA A 129 -2.99 -0.11 4.40
CA ALA A 129 -4.42 -0.27 4.62
C ALA A 129 -5.04 -1.33 3.70
N ALA A 130 -4.58 -1.44 2.45
CA ALA A 130 -4.98 -2.51 1.53
C ALA A 130 -4.70 -3.92 2.10
N ARG A 131 -3.74 -4.01 3.03
CA ARG A 131 -3.35 -5.23 3.74
C ARG A 131 -4.00 -5.36 5.13
N GLY A 132 -4.92 -4.47 5.49
CA GLY A 132 -5.57 -4.44 6.81
C GLY A 132 -4.67 -3.94 7.95
N ARG A 133 -3.48 -3.40 7.65
CA ARG A 133 -2.51 -2.93 8.65
C ARG A 133 -2.80 -1.49 9.09
N PHE A 134 -4.01 -1.23 9.56
CA PHE A 134 -4.49 0.13 9.86
C PHE A 134 -3.68 0.84 10.95
N ALA A 135 -3.19 0.12 11.96
CA ALA A 135 -2.35 0.69 13.00
C ALA A 135 -1.04 1.27 12.41
N ASP A 136 -0.47 0.58 11.43
CA ASP A 136 0.79 0.98 10.79
C ASP A 136 0.60 2.15 9.80
N CYS A 137 -0.65 2.45 9.39
CA CYS A 137 -0.95 3.62 8.55
C CYS A 137 -0.82 4.95 9.30
N LEU A 138 -1.05 4.95 10.62
CA LEU A 138 -1.11 6.16 11.44
C LEU A 138 0.12 7.08 11.32
N PRO A 139 1.38 6.61 11.43
CA PRO A 139 2.54 7.49 11.27
C PRO A 139 2.56 8.19 9.91
N TYR A 140 2.22 7.49 8.84
CA TYR A 140 2.24 8.03 7.48
C TYR A 140 1.08 9.01 7.21
N LEU A 141 -0.08 8.83 7.84
CA LEU A 141 -1.18 9.79 7.76
C LEU A 141 -0.87 11.08 8.54
N ARG A 142 -0.16 10.98 9.67
CA ARG A 142 0.33 12.15 10.41
C ARG A 142 1.38 12.91 9.59
N GLU A 143 2.36 12.20 9.04
CA GLU A 143 3.36 12.76 8.10
C GLU A 143 2.67 13.46 6.92
N THR A 144 1.65 12.84 6.32
CA THR A 144 0.86 13.46 5.23
C THR A 144 0.20 14.77 5.68
N THR A 145 -0.37 14.81 6.89
CA THR A 145 -1.03 16.01 7.43
C THR A 145 -0.04 17.16 7.61
N GLU A 146 1.14 16.87 8.17
CA GLU A 146 2.21 17.85 8.36
C GLU A 146 2.71 18.40 7.02
N LEU A 147 2.91 17.53 6.03
CA LEU A 147 3.34 17.92 4.69
C LEU A 147 2.27 18.71 3.93
N LEU A 148 0.98 18.40 4.09
CA LEU A 148 -0.08 19.17 3.43
C LEU A 148 -0.15 20.63 3.88
N ASN A 149 0.19 20.92 5.14
CA ASN A 149 0.11 22.28 5.69
C ASN A 149 1.05 23.28 5.00
N GLY A 150 2.12 22.81 4.35
CA GLY A 150 3.03 23.68 3.60
C GLY A 150 2.79 23.70 2.09
N LEU A 151 1.78 22.97 1.58
CA LEU A 151 1.47 22.95 0.15
C LEU A 151 0.43 24.00 -0.23
N PRO A 152 0.52 24.59 -1.44
CA PRO A 152 -0.50 25.51 -1.93
C PRO A 152 -1.79 24.74 -2.27
N ALA A 153 -2.95 25.39 -2.09
CA ALA A 153 -4.27 24.77 -2.31
C ALA A 153 -4.49 24.23 -3.74
N GLY A 154 -3.74 24.72 -4.73
CA GLY A 154 -3.82 24.27 -6.13
C GLY A 154 -2.88 23.11 -6.49
N ASP A 155 -2.09 22.58 -5.55
CA ASP A 155 -1.21 21.45 -5.82
C ASP A 155 -2.04 20.18 -6.08
N GLU A 156 -1.76 19.49 -7.18
CA GLU A 156 -2.47 18.27 -7.59
C GLU A 156 -2.45 17.16 -6.53
N VAL A 157 -1.42 17.14 -5.68
CA VAL A 157 -1.28 16.16 -4.61
C VAL A 157 -2.34 16.34 -3.53
N VAL A 158 -2.85 17.57 -3.32
CA VAL A 158 -3.84 17.86 -2.28
C VAL A 158 -5.13 17.09 -2.57
N ALA A 159 -5.64 17.15 -3.80
CA ALA A 159 -6.84 16.42 -4.20
C ALA A 159 -6.65 14.90 -4.11
N HIS A 160 -5.46 14.41 -4.48
CA HIS A 160 -5.12 13.00 -4.37
C HIS A 160 -5.09 12.53 -2.91
N CYS A 161 -4.45 13.30 -2.03
CA CYS A 161 -4.39 13.01 -0.59
C CYS A 161 -5.78 13.00 0.04
N ALA A 162 -6.62 13.98 -0.29
CA ALA A 162 -8.00 14.04 0.22
C ALA A 162 -8.82 12.80 -0.20
N SER A 163 -8.71 12.38 -1.45
CA SER A 163 -9.39 11.17 -1.96
C SER A 163 -8.93 9.91 -1.22
N ILE A 164 -7.62 9.71 -1.06
CA ILE A 164 -7.08 8.55 -0.34
C ILE A 164 -7.48 8.59 1.13
N ALA A 165 -7.31 9.73 1.81
CA ALA A 165 -7.68 9.86 3.22
C ALA A 165 -9.16 9.55 3.46
N ALA A 166 -10.06 10.03 2.58
CA ALA A 166 -11.48 9.72 2.67
C ALA A 166 -11.78 8.22 2.47
N ASN A 167 -11.09 7.55 1.53
CA ASN A 167 -11.20 6.10 1.35
C ASN A 167 -10.72 5.34 2.60
N LEU A 168 -9.59 5.75 3.18
CA LEU A 168 -9.03 5.13 4.38
C LEU A 168 -9.95 5.30 5.58
N ALA A 169 -10.56 6.47 5.76
CA ALA A 169 -11.55 6.71 6.81
C ALA A 169 -12.74 5.74 6.69
N ARG A 170 -13.27 5.54 5.48
CA ARG A 170 -14.37 4.58 5.23
C ARG A 170 -13.97 3.14 5.53
N LEU A 171 -12.77 2.73 5.13
CA LEU A 171 -12.27 1.39 5.42
C LEU A 171 -12.09 1.16 6.93
N ALA A 172 -11.54 2.14 7.64
CA ALA A 172 -11.38 2.09 9.09
C ALA A 172 -12.72 2.05 9.84
N GLU A 173 -13.73 2.80 9.37
CA GLU A 173 -15.08 2.75 9.94
C GLU A 173 -15.69 1.35 9.85
N GLY A 174 -15.49 0.64 8.73
CA GLY A 174 -15.92 -0.75 8.58
C GLY A 174 -15.29 -1.68 9.64
N GLN A 175 -13.99 -1.50 9.92
CA GLN A 175 -13.30 -2.28 10.95
C GLN A 175 -13.79 -1.95 12.37
N LEU A 176 -14.10 -0.68 12.64
CA LEU A 176 -14.66 -0.28 13.93
C LEU A 176 -15.99 -0.97 14.21
N ARG A 177 -16.89 -1.04 13.21
CA ARG A 177 -18.17 -1.74 13.35
C ARG A 177 -17.98 -3.23 13.62
N LEU A 178 -17.11 -3.90 12.86
CA LEU A 178 -16.76 -5.31 13.12
C LEU A 178 -16.21 -5.52 14.53
N GLY A 179 -15.37 -4.62 15.02
CA GLY A 179 -14.86 -4.66 16.39
C GLY A 179 -15.97 -4.50 17.43
N GLN A 180 -16.91 -3.59 17.21
CA GLN A 180 -18.08 -3.41 18.10
C GLN A 180 -18.96 -4.66 18.13
N ASP A 181 -19.28 -5.24 16.99
CA ASP A 181 -20.08 -6.47 16.87
C ASP A 181 -19.39 -7.64 17.58
N LEU A 182 -18.08 -7.79 17.38
CA LEU A 182 -17.27 -8.82 18.05
C LEU A 182 -17.31 -8.66 19.58
N VAL A 183 -17.12 -7.43 20.09
CA VAL A 183 -17.20 -7.15 21.53
C VAL A 183 -18.59 -7.49 22.08
N GLY A 184 -19.65 -7.12 21.38
CA GLY A 184 -21.03 -7.45 21.75
C GLY A 184 -21.27 -8.96 21.82
N ALA A 185 -20.91 -9.70 20.77
CA ALA A 185 -21.07 -11.14 20.70
C ALA A 185 -20.23 -11.87 21.76
N ALA A 186 -18.98 -11.48 21.95
CA ALA A 186 -18.09 -12.06 22.97
C ALA A 186 -18.63 -11.81 24.39
N THR A 187 -19.14 -10.62 24.65
CA THR A 187 -19.77 -10.28 25.95
C THR A 187 -21.04 -11.11 26.17
N GLY A 188 -21.90 -11.25 25.16
CA GLY A 188 -23.09 -12.10 25.24
C GLY A 188 -22.74 -13.57 25.53
N ALA A 189 -21.74 -14.12 24.83
CA ALA A 189 -21.25 -15.47 25.07
C ALA A 189 -20.69 -15.65 26.49
N LEU A 190 -19.92 -14.67 26.98
CA LEU A 190 -19.40 -14.67 28.34
C LEU A 190 -20.52 -14.70 29.38
N VAL A 191 -21.55 -13.86 29.23
CA VAL A 191 -22.70 -13.82 30.14
C VAL A 191 -23.44 -15.16 30.15
N ALA A 192 -23.76 -15.70 28.97
CA ALA A 192 -24.45 -16.97 28.84
C ALA A 192 -23.64 -18.12 29.47
N ALA A 193 -22.33 -18.20 29.20
CA ALA A 193 -21.45 -19.20 29.78
C ALA A 193 -21.37 -19.08 31.30
N SER A 194 -21.38 -17.86 31.83
CA SER A 194 -21.33 -17.60 33.28
C SER A 194 -22.58 -18.07 34.00
N ILE A 195 -23.76 -17.90 33.38
CA ILE A 195 -25.04 -18.41 33.89
C ILE A 195 -25.02 -19.94 33.97
N VAL A 196 -24.53 -20.61 32.92
CA VAL A 196 -24.46 -22.08 32.87
C VAL A 196 -23.42 -22.66 33.82
N GLN A 197 -22.27 -21.99 34.00
CA GLN A 197 -21.20 -22.49 34.87
C GLN A 197 -21.58 -22.54 36.35
N GLY A 198 -22.40 -21.60 36.83
CA GLY A 198 -22.88 -21.55 38.23
C GLY A 198 -21.79 -21.38 39.32
N ASP A 199 -20.50 -21.39 38.97
CA ASP A 199 -19.35 -21.28 39.88
C ASP A 199 -18.64 -19.93 39.68
N TRP A 200 -18.79 -19.05 40.66
CA TRP A 200 -18.22 -17.71 40.65
C TRP A 200 -16.69 -17.70 40.54
N ARG A 201 -15.99 -18.76 41.00
CA ARG A 201 -14.53 -18.85 40.92
C ARG A 201 -14.06 -19.02 39.47
N ARG A 202 -14.80 -19.82 38.69
CA ARG A 202 -14.53 -20.03 37.25
C ARG A 202 -14.85 -18.76 36.45
N HIS A 203 -15.92 -18.06 36.82
CA HIS A 203 -16.27 -16.76 36.25
C HIS A 203 -15.18 -15.70 36.51
N HIS A 204 -14.74 -15.55 37.76
CA HIS A 204 -13.66 -14.62 38.12
C HIS A 204 -12.35 -14.95 37.39
N ARG A 205 -12.00 -16.24 37.27
CA ARG A 205 -10.85 -16.68 36.48
C ARG A 205 -10.96 -16.25 35.01
N ALA A 206 -12.12 -16.45 34.37
CA ALA A 206 -12.33 -16.08 32.96
C ALA A 206 -12.24 -14.57 32.70
N LEU A 207 -12.64 -13.73 33.66
CA LEU A 207 -12.61 -12.28 33.53
C LEU A 207 -11.23 -11.65 33.80
N TYR A 208 -10.47 -12.21 34.75
CA TYR A 208 -9.30 -11.52 35.32
C TYR A 208 -7.98 -12.27 35.16
N GLN A 209 -7.99 -13.57 34.86
CA GLN A 209 -6.76 -14.24 34.43
C GLN A 209 -6.56 -14.00 32.94
N ARG A 210 -5.63 -13.11 32.62
CA ARG A 210 -5.05 -13.04 31.28
C ARG A 210 -4.28 -14.34 31.05
N GLY A 211 -4.54 -14.99 29.91
CA GLY A 211 -3.70 -16.08 29.41
C GLY A 211 -2.28 -15.60 29.17
#